data_AF-B2TQN4-F1
#
_entry.id   AF-B2TQN4-F1
#
_cell.length_a   1.000
_cell.length_b   1.000
_cell.length_c   1.000
_cell.angle_alpha   90.00
_cell.angle_beta   90.00
_cell.angle_gamma   90.00
#
_symmetry.space_group_name_H-M   'P 1'
#
loop_
_entity.id
_entity.type
_entity.pdbx_description
1 polymer ?
#
loop_
_entity_poly.entity_id
_entity_poly.type
_entity_poly.pdbx_seq_one_letter_code
_entity_poly.pdbx_strand_id
1 'polypeptide(L)'
;MNAINYLKFDFRIIKGNIKYYSLFLIAFAVSMFNYEISINAMSYLFFILIIVAILPFSSEGNQKSREMYYMFPSKISSMVMGRYLYLTIINIMVWTIEIFTMIHFYSIGVVNIEEIILICFAGISSTIICIIQYSIYYKFGMEKGKVIMMLVYMVPAFLIFSLPSVLKQTIIPNDILNFIVANKIILGSLSIFIVMCIGIISYLISCSICKNKEI
;
A
#
# COMPACT_ATOMS: atom_id res chain seq x y z
N MET A 1 -18.05 -10.12 14.32
CA MET A 1 -17.37 -11.44 14.30
C MET A 1 -17.09 -11.98 12.90
N ASN A 2 -17.96 -11.76 11.91
CA ASN A 2 -17.81 -12.42 10.59
C ASN A 2 -16.67 -11.87 9.71
N ALA A 3 -16.37 -10.55 9.73
CA ALA A 3 -15.29 -9.97 8.91
C ALA A 3 -13.88 -10.53 9.24
N ILE A 4 -13.63 -10.85 10.52
CA ILE A 4 -12.37 -11.44 10.97
C ILE A 4 -12.16 -12.84 10.37
N ASN A 5 -13.24 -13.59 10.12
CA ASN A 5 -13.13 -14.91 9.50
C ASN A 5 -12.67 -14.81 8.04
N TYR A 6 -13.15 -13.82 7.29
CA TYR A 6 -12.65 -13.53 5.95
C TYR A 6 -11.19 -13.11 5.97
N LEU A 7 -10.78 -12.26 6.91
CA LEU A 7 -9.37 -11.90 7.08
C LEU A 7 -8.49 -13.14 7.36
N LYS A 8 -8.91 -14.03 8.27
CA LYS A 8 -8.19 -15.28 8.56
C LYS A 8 -8.12 -16.19 7.34
N PHE A 9 -9.19 -16.24 6.57
CA PHE A 9 -9.24 -16.99 5.32
C PHE A 9 -8.25 -16.44 4.30
N ASP A 10 -8.15 -15.12 4.17
CA ASP A 10 -7.19 -14.46 3.28
C ASP A 10 -5.75 -14.81 3.63
N PHE A 11 -5.38 -14.70 4.92
CA PHE A 11 -4.05 -15.12 5.36
C PHE A 11 -3.80 -16.61 5.12
N ARG A 12 -4.82 -17.47 5.25
CA ARG A 12 -4.69 -18.91 4.99
C ARG A 12 -4.44 -19.20 3.51
N ILE A 13 -5.15 -18.54 2.61
CA ILE A 13 -4.95 -18.73 1.16
C ILE A 13 -3.56 -18.22 0.75
N ILE A 14 -3.17 -17.05 1.27
CA ILE A 14 -1.90 -16.40 0.89
C ILE A 14 -0.68 -17.16 1.45
N LYS A 15 -0.85 -17.95 2.51
CA LYS A 15 0.23 -18.72 3.15
C LYS A 15 1.05 -19.56 2.15
N GLY A 16 0.41 -20.11 1.11
CA GLY A 16 1.11 -20.86 0.07
C GLY A 16 2.03 -19.98 -0.80
N ASN A 17 1.62 -18.75 -1.05
CA ASN A 17 2.32 -17.80 -1.92
C ASN A 17 3.33 -16.93 -1.16
N ILE A 18 3.22 -16.84 0.17
CA ILE A 18 4.04 -15.97 1.02
C ILE A 18 5.55 -16.25 0.88
N LYS A 19 5.93 -17.50 0.56
CA LYS A 19 7.32 -17.91 0.33
C LYS A 19 7.97 -17.20 -0.86
N TYR A 20 7.20 -16.88 -1.89
CA TYR A 20 7.72 -16.14 -3.04
C TYR A 20 7.89 -14.66 -2.70
N TYR A 21 7.01 -14.11 -1.86
CA TYR A 21 7.09 -12.73 -1.42
C TYR A 21 8.20 -12.50 -0.38
N SER A 22 8.61 -13.52 0.38
CA SER A 22 9.78 -13.40 1.27
C SER A 22 11.09 -13.15 0.53
N LEU A 23 11.19 -13.49 -0.77
CA LEU A 23 12.36 -13.12 -1.58
C LEU A 23 12.50 -11.59 -1.73
N PHE A 24 11.37 -10.88 -1.82
CA PHE A 24 11.38 -9.41 -1.85
C PHE A 24 11.83 -8.83 -0.51
N LEU A 25 11.47 -9.44 0.62
CA LEU A 25 11.98 -9.02 1.93
C LEU A 25 13.49 -9.28 2.08
N ILE A 26 14.01 -10.34 1.49
CA ILE A 26 15.47 -10.59 1.44
C ILE A 26 16.16 -9.54 0.58
N ALA A 27 15.61 -9.22 -0.61
CA ALA A 27 16.15 -8.17 -1.47
C ALA A 27 16.16 -6.80 -0.78
N PHE A 28 15.10 -6.49 -0.02
CA PHE A 28 15.04 -5.33 0.87
C PHE A 28 16.13 -5.36 1.94
N ALA A 29 16.30 -6.48 2.65
CA ALA A 29 17.33 -6.60 3.68
C ALA A 29 18.75 -6.43 3.10
N VAL A 30 18.99 -6.96 1.91
CA VAL A 30 20.28 -6.80 1.20
C VAL A 30 20.51 -5.34 0.79
N SER A 31 19.48 -4.64 0.29
CA SER A 31 19.62 -3.25 -0.13
C SER A 31 19.91 -2.31 1.04
N MET A 32 19.52 -2.67 2.27
CA MET A 32 19.84 -1.90 3.48
C MET A 32 21.34 -1.88 3.82
N PHE A 33 22.14 -2.85 3.35
CA PHE A 33 23.59 -2.86 3.58
C PHE A 33 24.35 -1.90 2.68
N ASN A 34 23.75 -1.47 1.56
CA ASN A 34 24.37 -0.57 0.60
C ASN A 34 23.90 0.88 0.84
N TYR A 35 24.65 1.62 1.66
CA TYR A 35 24.31 3.00 2.05
C TYR A 35 24.17 3.98 0.86
N GLU A 36 24.85 3.74 -0.27
CA GLU A 36 24.75 4.59 -1.46
C GLU A 36 23.38 4.53 -2.16
N ILE A 37 22.57 3.50 -1.87
CA ILE A 37 21.26 3.24 -2.51
C ILE A 37 20.13 3.42 -1.48
N SER A 38 20.40 4.07 -0.35
CA SER A 38 19.51 4.19 0.82
C SER A 38 18.07 4.64 0.50
N ILE A 39 17.90 5.68 -0.31
CA ILE A 39 16.59 6.21 -0.72
C ILE A 39 15.79 5.19 -1.52
N ASN A 40 16.44 4.52 -2.47
CA ASN A 40 15.81 3.50 -3.30
C ASN A 40 15.49 2.26 -2.46
N ALA A 41 16.34 1.93 -1.48
CA ALA A 41 16.15 0.82 -0.56
C ALA A 41 14.92 1.00 0.32
N MET A 42 14.72 2.18 0.91
CA MET A 42 13.50 2.51 1.68
C MET A 42 12.24 2.47 0.80
N SER A 43 12.32 3.05 -0.39
CA SER A 43 11.17 3.09 -1.29
C SER A 43 10.73 1.73 -1.81
N TYR A 44 11.61 0.72 -1.73
CA TYR A 44 11.33 -0.65 -2.14
C TYR A 44 10.21 -1.30 -1.30
N LEU A 45 10.09 -0.97 0.00
CA LEU A 45 9.02 -1.52 0.84
C LEU A 45 7.63 -1.02 0.42
N PHE A 46 7.50 0.26 0.05
CA PHE A 46 6.25 0.80 -0.49
C PHE A 46 5.90 0.23 -1.87
N PHE A 47 6.90 -0.14 -2.66
CA PHE A 47 6.64 -0.90 -3.89
C PHE A 47 6.13 -2.31 -3.60
N ILE A 48 6.75 -3.02 -2.65
CA ILE A 48 6.28 -4.35 -2.21
C ILE A 48 4.85 -4.28 -1.67
N LEU A 49 4.50 -3.24 -0.91
CA LEU A 49 3.16 -3.02 -0.38
C LEU A 49 2.08 -3.14 -1.47
N ILE A 50 2.27 -2.51 -2.62
CA ILE A 50 1.34 -2.54 -3.76
C ILE A 50 1.15 -3.96 -4.29
N ILE A 51 2.22 -4.75 -4.31
CA ILE A 51 2.21 -6.15 -4.78
C ILE A 51 1.56 -7.07 -3.73
N VAL A 52 1.81 -6.86 -2.44
CA VAL A 52 1.26 -7.70 -1.36
C VAL A 52 -0.20 -7.37 -1.11
N ALA A 53 -0.63 -6.12 -1.33
CA ALA A 53 -2.01 -5.69 -1.16
C ALA A 53 -3.01 -6.49 -2.01
N ILE A 54 -2.62 -6.97 -3.20
CA ILE A 54 -3.51 -7.64 -4.16
C ILE A 54 -3.61 -9.16 -3.98
N LEU A 55 -2.72 -9.79 -3.21
CA LEU A 55 -2.68 -11.25 -3.02
C LEU A 55 -4.01 -11.91 -2.64
N PRO A 56 -4.80 -11.30 -1.74
CA PRO A 56 -6.22 -11.57 -1.57
C PRO A 56 -6.99 -11.99 -2.83
N PHE A 57 -6.91 -11.15 -3.86
CA PHE A 57 -7.70 -11.29 -5.06
C PHE A 57 -7.02 -12.18 -6.10
N SER A 58 -5.68 -12.19 -6.18
CA SER A 58 -4.97 -13.07 -7.13
C SER A 58 -5.18 -14.54 -6.82
N SER A 59 -5.27 -14.87 -5.53
CA SER A 59 -5.49 -16.23 -5.06
C SER A 59 -6.97 -16.68 -5.08
N GLU A 60 -7.90 -15.74 -5.29
CA GLU A 60 -9.30 -15.99 -5.63
C GLU A 60 -9.52 -16.41 -7.09
N GLY A 61 -8.49 -16.33 -7.95
CA GLY A 61 -8.58 -16.74 -9.35
C GLY A 61 -8.86 -18.24 -9.57
N ASN A 62 -8.72 -19.07 -8.52
CA ASN A 62 -9.13 -20.46 -8.55
C ASN A 62 -10.65 -20.55 -8.26
N GLN A 63 -11.44 -21.13 -9.18
CA GLN A 63 -12.91 -21.25 -9.03
C GLN A 63 -13.36 -21.75 -7.65
N LYS A 64 -12.63 -22.71 -7.06
CA LYS A 64 -12.88 -23.23 -5.71
C LYS A 64 -12.76 -22.21 -4.57
N SER A 65 -11.79 -21.28 -4.61
CA SER A 65 -11.64 -20.29 -3.54
C SER A 65 -12.71 -19.21 -3.61
N ARG A 66 -13.18 -18.87 -4.81
CA ARG A 66 -14.31 -17.98 -5.02
C ARG A 66 -15.62 -18.58 -4.50
N GLU A 67 -15.90 -19.85 -4.82
CA GLU A 67 -17.09 -20.56 -4.32
C GLU A 67 -17.09 -20.66 -2.78
N MET A 68 -15.94 -20.98 -2.16
CA MET A 68 -15.81 -20.98 -0.70
C MET A 68 -16.02 -19.60 -0.07
N TYR A 69 -15.66 -18.51 -0.76
CA TYR A 69 -15.86 -17.15 -0.26
C TYR A 69 -17.34 -16.79 -0.10
N TYR A 70 -18.19 -17.26 -1.04
CA TYR A 70 -19.64 -17.05 -1.01
C TYR A 70 -20.42 -18.07 -0.16
N MET A 71 -19.80 -19.18 0.25
CA MET A 71 -20.41 -20.16 1.17
C MET A 71 -20.49 -19.67 2.61
N PHE A 72 -19.75 -18.63 3.00
CA PHE A 72 -19.88 -18.04 4.33
C PHE A 72 -21.24 -17.32 4.44
N PRO A 73 -22.12 -17.70 5.39
CA PRO A 73 -23.42 -17.05 5.57
C PRO A 73 -23.22 -15.69 6.23
N SER A 74 -22.88 -14.69 5.43
CA SER A 74 -22.55 -13.36 5.95
C SER A 74 -22.90 -12.26 4.97
N LYS A 75 -23.12 -11.05 5.51
CA LYS A 75 -23.38 -9.85 4.71
C LYS A 75 -22.17 -9.55 3.84
N ILE A 76 -22.39 -9.14 2.59
CA ILE A 76 -21.37 -8.62 1.66
C ILE A 76 -20.44 -7.59 2.32
N SER A 77 -20.99 -6.71 3.17
CA SER A 77 -20.19 -5.73 3.90
C SER A 77 -19.13 -6.37 4.82
N SER A 78 -19.41 -7.54 5.40
CA SER A 78 -18.43 -8.29 6.21
C SER A 78 -17.32 -8.90 5.36
N MET A 79 -17.66 -9.37 4.16
CA MET A 79 -16.69 -9.86 3.17
C MET A 79 -15.73 -8.73 2.75
N VAL A 80 -16.28 -7.60 2.32
CA VAL A 80 -15.48 -6.42 1.91
C VAL A 80 -14.65 -5.90 3.08
N MET A 81 -15.24 -5.80 4.28
CA MET A 81 -14.51 -5.35 5.48
C MET A 81 -13.34 -6.27 5.83
N GLY A 82 -13.48 -7.60 5.68
CA GLY A 82 -12.38 -8.54 5.91
C GLY A 82 -11.16 -8.26 5.03
N ARG A 83 -11.41 -7.93 3.76
CA ARG A 83 -10.38 -7.55 2.79
C ARG A 83 -9.74 -6.21 3.13
N TYR A 84 -10.52 -5.19 3.46
CA TYR A 84 -9.96 -3.90 3.90
C TYR A 84 -9.15 -4.04 5.20
N LEU A 85 -9.56 -4.89 6.13
CA LEU A 85 -8.77 -5.18 7.33
C LEU A 85 -7.42 -5.83 6.98
N TYR A 86 -7.38 -6.74 6.01
CA TYR A 86 -6.10 -7.29 5.51
C TYR A 86 -5.20 -6.18 4.99
N LEU A 87 -5.74 -5.30 4.14
CA LEU A 87 -5.00 -4.16 3.60
C LEU A 87 -4.47 -3.24 4.72
N THR A 88 -5.30 -2.95 5.72
CA THR A 88 -4.91 -2.13 6.88
C THR A 88 -3.76 -2.76 7.66
N ILE A 89 -3.81 -4.08 7.92
CA ILE A 89 -2.73 -4.78 8.64
C ILE A 89 -1.42 -4.71 7.86
N ILE A 90 -1.44 -5.00 6.55
CA ILE A 90 -0.23 -4.95 5.71
C ILE A 90 0.33 -3.51 5.65
N ASN A 91 -0.52 -2.49 5.52
CA ASN A 91 -0.09 -1.09 5.56
C ASN A 91 0.59 -0.76 6.89
N ILE A 92 -0.03 -1.10 8.03
CA ILE A 92 0.56 -0.85 9.35
C ILE A 92 1.92 -1.54 9.46
N MET A 93 2.03 -2.80 9.04
CA MET A 93 3.30 -3.53 9.06
C MET A 93 4.38 -2.83 8.23
N VAL A 94 4.07 -2.47 6.97
CA VAL A 94 5.04 -1.80 6.09
C VAL A 94 5.45 -0.44 6.66
N TRP A 95 4.49 0.40 7.06
CA TRP A 95 4.78 1.71 7.66
C TRP A 95 5.59 1.61 8.94
N THR A 96 5.33 0.62 9.81
CA THR A 96 6.13 0.45 11.02
C THR A 96 7.59 0.14 10.69
N ILE A 97 7.85 -0.78 9.76
CA ILE A 97 9.21 -1.13 9.35
C ILE A 97 9.89 0.10 8.71
N GLU A 98 9.18 0.82 7.84
CA GLU A 98 9.69 2.03 7.19
C GLU A 98 9.99 3.18 8.15
N ILE A 99 9.16 3.39 9.18
CA ILE A 99 9.45 4.42 10.19
C ILE A 99 10.74 4.09 10.93
N PHE A 100 10.95 2.82 11.31
CA PHE A 100 12.20 2.40 11.96
C PHE A 100 13.41 2.55 11.04
N THR A 101 13.29 2.22 9.75
CA THR A 101 14.39 2.36 8.78
C THR A 101 14.71 3.84 8.55
N MET A 102 13.70 4.70 8.36
CA MET A 102 13.89 6.15 8.24
C MET A 102 14.62 6.74 9.46
N ILE A 103 14.20 6.38 10.68
CA ILE A 103 14.86 6.83 11.91
C ILE A 103 16.32 6.36 11.96
N HIS A 104 16.58 5.09 11.61
CA HIS A 104 17.93 4.54 11.61
C HIS A 104 18.84 5.30 10.64
N PHE A 105 18.47 5.43 9.37
CA PHE A 105 19.29 6.10 8.37
C PHE A 105 19.45 7.60 8.60
N TYR A 106 18.44 8.26 9.17
CA TYR A 106 18.55 9.65 9.64
C TYR A 106 19.59 9.78 10.75
N SER A 107 19.57 8.86 11.73
CA SER A 107 20.48 8.91 12.89
C SER A 107 21.96 8.74 12.52
N ILE A 108 22.25 7.97 11.46
CA ILE A 108 23.61 7.76 10.94
C ILE A 108 24.01 8.78 9.86
N GLY A 109 23.15 9.76 9.56
CA GLY A 109 23.43 10.85 8.63
C GLY A 109 23.47 10.45 7.15
N VAL A 110 22.89 9.30 6.80
CA VAL A 110 22.84 8.80 5.41
C VAL A 110 21.69 9.42 4.63
N VAL A 111 20.65 9.89 5.31
CA VAL A 111 19.45 10.45 4.70
C VAL A 111 19.11 11.80 5.34
N ASN A 112 18.75 12.78 4.51
CA ASN A 112 18.37 14.12 4.95
C ASN A 112 16.85 14.26 5.18
N ILE A 113 16.43 15.33 5.87
CA ILE A 113 15.00 15.60 6.14
C ILE A 113 14.19 15.70 4.84
N GLU A 114 14.75 16.27 3.79
CA GLU A 114 14.09 16.40 2.48
C GLU A 114 13.78 15.03 1.87
N GLU A 115 14.72 14.09 1.98
CA GLU A 115 14.58 12.73 1.47
C GLU A 115 13.54 11.95 2.28
N ILE A 116 13.49 12.14 3.60
CA ILE A 116 12.43 11.57 4.46
C ILE A 116 11.05 12.07 4.04
N ILE A 117 10.92 13.37 3.73
CA ILE A 117 9.65 13.95 3.26
C ILE A 117 9.20 13.28 1.95
N LEU A 118 10.14 13.04 1.02
CA LEU A 118 9.83 12.37 -0.24
C LEU A 118 9.38 10.93 -0.05
N ILE A 119 10.07 10.21 0.81
CA ILE A 119 9.73 8.81 1.10
C ILE A 119 8.36 8.74 1.80
N CYS A 120 8.05 9.68 2.68
CA CYS A 120 6.70 9.81 3.26
C CYS A 120 5.64 10.07 2.18
N PHE A 121 5.92 10.92 1.20
CA PHE A 121 5.00 11.18 0.09
C PHE A 121 4.79 9.95 -0.80
N ALA A 122 5.86 9.21 -1.09
CA ALA A 122 5.81 7.92 -1.77
C ALA A 122 4.99 6.88 -0.98
N GLY A 123 5.16 6.84 0.34
CA GLY A 123 4.39 5.98 1.24
C GLY A 123 2.90 6.31 1.25
N ILE A 124 2.55 7.59 1.34
CA ILE A 124 1.15 8.03 1.34
C ILE A 124 0.50 7.74 -0.02
N SER A 125 1.18 8.05 -1.11
CA SER A 125 0.67 7.78 -2.47
C SER A 125 0.47 6.28 -2.73
N SER A 126 1.42 5.44 -2.33
CA SER A 126 1.28 3.97 -2.43
C SER A 126 0.11 3.45 -1.60
N THR A 127 -0.09 3.96 -0.38
CA THR A 127 -1.23 3.63 0.48
C THR A 127 -2.57 3.97 -0.19
N ILE A 128 -2.69 5.19 -0.74
CA ILE A 128 -3.89 5.64 -1.46
C ILE A 128 -4.16 4.75 -2.68
N ILE A 129 -3.11 4.41 -3.43
CA ILE A 129 -3.24 3.52 -4.60
C ILE A 129 -3.75 2.15 -4.16
N CYS A 130 -3.23 1.57 -3.09
CA CYS A 130 -3.70 0.28 -2.59
C CYS A 130 -5.18 0.30 -2.17
N ILE A 131 -5.64 1.42 -1.60
CA ILE A 131 -7.05 1.60 -1.25
C ILE A 131 -7.92 1.64 -2.51
N ILE A 132 -7.57 2.47 -3.50
CA ILE A 132 -8.32 2.61 -4.76
C ILE A 132 -8.32 1.30 -5.55
N GLN A 133 -7.19 0.58 -5.53
CA GLN A 133 -6.98 -0.70 -6.17
C GLN A 133 -8.05 -1.72 -5.77
N TYR A 134 -8.47 -1.75 -4.50
CA TYR A 134 -9.51 -2.67 -4.01
C TYR A 134 -10.85 -2.41 -4.71
N SER A 135 -11.28 -1.14 -4.79
CA SER A 135 -12.53 -0.78 -5.48
C SER A 135 -12.51 -1.16 -6.97
N ILE A 136 -11.36 -1.00 -7.63
CA ILE A 136 -11.17 -1.38 -9.04
C ILE A 136 -11.27 -2.90 -9.20
N TYR A 137 -10.63 -3.68 -8.31
CA TYR A 137 -10.70 -5.14 -8.36
C TYR A 137 -12.10 -5.67 -8.08
N TYR A 138 -12.83 -5.07 -7.14
CA TYR A 138 -14.23 -5.41 -6.94
C TYR A 138 -15.08 -5.10 -8.17
N LYS A 139 -14.83 -4.00 -8.89
CA LYS A 139 -15.59 -3.62 -10.09
C LYS A 139 -15.29 -4.53 -11.27
N PHE A 140 -14.03 -4.63 -11.68
CA PHE A 140 -13.64 -5.25 -12.94
C PHE A 140 -13.17 -6.70 -12.81
N GLY A 141 -12.97 -7.20 -11.59
CA GLY A 141 -12.34 -8.49 -11.34
C GLY A 141 -10.82 -8.44 -11.57
N MET A 142 -10.15 -9.57 -11.32
CA MET A 142 -8.69 -9.63 -11.30
C MET A 142 -8.02 -9.35 -12.64
N GLU A 143 -8.45 -10.02 -13.70
CA GLU A 143 -7.76 -9.92 -14.99
C GLU A 143 -7.85 -8.51 -15.58
N LYS A 144 -9.07 -7.98 -15.70
CA LYS A 144 -9.30 -6.62 -16.22
C LYS A 144 -8.78 -5.54 -15.27
N GLY A 145 -8.94 -5.75 -13.96
CA GLY A 145 -8.40 -4.84 -12.94
C GLY A 145 -6.88 -4.73 -12.99
N LYS A 146 -6.16 -5.83 -13.25
CA LYS A 146 -4.69 -5.82 -13.35
C LYS A 146 -4.21 -4.99 -14.53
N VAL A 147 -4.89 -5.05 -15.68
CA VAL A 147 -4.55 -4.24 -16.86
C VAL A 147 -4.77 -2.75 -16.57
N ILE A 148 -5.90 -2.38 -15.96
CA ILE A 148 -6.20 -0.99 -15.59
C ILE A 148 -5.16 -0.46 -14.59
N MET A 149 -4.83 -1.28 -13.57
CA MET A 149 -3.90 -0.88 -12.54
C MET A 149 -2.44 -0.87 -12.99
N MET A 150 -2.07 -1.56 -14.07
CA MET A 150 -0.70 -1.58 -14.57
C MET A 150 -0.19 -0.17 -14.93
N LEU A 151 -1.06 0.70 -15.46
CA LEU A 151 -0.75 2.11 -15.70
C LEU A 151 -0.61 2.90 -14.39
N VAL A 152 -1.44 2.59 -13.40
CA VAL A 152 -1.45 3.27 -12.09
C VAL A 152 -0.23 2.89 -11.24
N TYR A 153 0.25 1.65 -11.36
CA TYR A 153 1.45 1.18 -10.65
C TYR A 153 2.74 1.89 -11.09
N MET A 154 2.76 2.49 -12.27
CA MET A 154 3.91 3.28 -12.73
C MET A 154 4.02 4.62 -11.98
N VAL A 155 2.94 5.11 -11.36
CA VAL A 155 2.94 6.42 -10.69
C VAL A 155 3.81 6.42 -9.42
N PRO A 156 3.68 5.48 -8.47
CA PRO A 156 4.59 5.42 -7.31
C PRO A 156 6.02 5.12 -7.72
N ALA A 157 6.21 4.21 -8.68
CA ALA A 157 7.54 3.89 -9.19
C ALA A 157 8.22 5.14 -9.77
N PHE A 158 7.50 5.94 -10.57
CA PHE A 158 8.02 7.21 -11.06
C PHE A 158 8.30 8.18 -9.92
N LEU A 159 7.35 8.39 -9.00
CA LEU A 159 7.53 9.29 -7.85
C LEU A 159 8.65 8.86 -6.89
N ILE A 160 9.06 7.60 -6.91
CA ILE A 160 10.13 7.04 -6.08
C ILE A 160 11.48 7.14 -6.79
N PHE A 161 11.54 6.73 -8.07
CA PHE A 161 12.80 6.57 -8.79
C PHE A 161 13.22 7.82 -9.56
N SER A 162 12.29 8.68 -9.99
CA SER A 162 12.61 9.90 -10.75
C SER A 162 12.64 11.16 -9.90
N LEU A 163 11.94 11.18 -8.76
CA LEU A 163 11.79 12.39 -7.95
C LEU A 163 13.08 12.78 -7.20
N PRO A 164 13.88 11.86 -6.64
CA PRO A 164 15.18 12.22 -6.06
C PRO A 164 16.17 12.80 -7.09
N SER A 165 16.13 12.32 -8.35
CA SER A 165 16.97 12.85 -9.42
C SER A 165 16.46 14.18 -9.97
N VAL A 166 15.13 14.34 -10.07
CA VAL A 166 14.48 15.62 -10.43
C VAL A 166 14.74 16.67 -9.35
N LEU A 167 14.69 16.32 -8.06
CA LEU A 167 14.89 17.27 -6.95
C LEU A 167 16.32 17.72 -6.74
N LYS A 168 17.30 16.89 -7.11
CA LYS A 168 18.68 17.36 -7.26
C LYS A 168 18.81 18.45 -8.32
N GLN A 169 17.87 18.55 -9.26
CA GLN A 169 17.86 19.54 -10.36
C GLN A 169 16.83 20.67 -10.16
N THR A 170 15.73 20.41 -9.47
CA THR A 170 14.67 21.37 -9.16
C THR A 170 14.65 21.63 -7.67
N ILE A 171 15.15 22.81 -7.31
CA ILE A 171 15.04 23.40 -5.98
C ILE A 171 13.54 23.41 -5.63
N ILE A 172 13.07 22.53 -4.74
CA ILE A 172 11.83 22.81 -4.01
C ILE A 172 12.07 24.18 -3.39
N PRO A 173 11.23 25.20 -3.65
CA PRO A 173 11.42 26.50 -3.05
C PRO A 173 11.60 26.34 -1.55
N ASN A 174 12.68 26.86 -0.99
CA ASN A 174 13.00 26.73 0.44
C ASN A 174 11.80 27.14 1.32
N ASP A 175 10.95 28.05 0.84
CA ASP A 175 9.71 28.46 1.51
C ASP A 175 8.71 27.32 1.68
N ILE A 176 8.54 26.45 0.68
CA ILE A 176 7.66 25.27 0.74
C ILE A 176 8.24 24.25 1.72
N LEU A 177 9.55 24.02 1.65
CA LEU A 177 10.23 23.05 2.51
C LEU A 177 10.19 23.49 3.98
N ASN A 178 10.47 24.78 4.23
CA ASN A 178 10.35 25.40 5.54
C ASN A 178 8.91 25.37 6.07
N PHE A 179 7.91 25.59 5.21
CA PHE A 179 6.51 25.45 5.58
C PHE A 179 6.15 24.02 6.00
N ILE A 180 6.64 23.02 5.26
CA ILE A 180 6.42 21.60 5.58
C ILE A 180 7.07 21.23 6.90
N VAL A 181 8.31 21.64 7.12
CA VAL A 181 9.05 21.36 8.35
C VAL A 181 8.41 22.06 9.55
N ALA A 182 8.00 23.32 9.40
CA ALA A 182 7.32 24.09 10.44
C ALA A 182 5.97 23.48 10.82
N ASN A 183 5.21 22.98 9.84
CA ASN A 183 3.87 22.45 10.02
C ASN A 183 3.80 20.92 9.98
N LYS A 184 4.91 20.22 10.24
CA LYS A 184 5.03 18.75 10.10
C LYS A 184 3.93 17.97 10.82
N ILE A 185 3.53 18.41 12.02
CA ILE A 185 2.48 17.76 12.82
C ILE A 185 1.12 17.92 12.14
N ILE A 186 0.80 19.13 11.69
CA ILE A 186 -0.47 19.45 11.05
C ILE A 186 -0.59 18.68 9.73
N LEU A 187 0.44 18.73 8.89
CA LEU A 187 0.46 18.03 7.59
C LEU A 187 0.40 16.51 7.77
N GLY A 188 1.09 15.95 8.77
CA GLY A 188 0.99 14.54 9.11
C GLY A 188 -0.41 14.14 9.56
N SER A 189 -1.07 14.95 10.40
CA SER A 189 -2.45 14.68 10.81
C SER A 189 -3.45 14.77 9.65
N LEU A 190 -3.26 15.75 8.77
CA LEU A 190 -4.08 15.97 7.58
C LEU A 190 -3.96 14.80 6.60
N SER A 191 -2.75 14.29 6.37
CA SER A 191 -2.52 13.18 5.45
C SER A 191 -3.20 11.90 5.94
N ILE A 192 -3.10 11.61 7.24
CA ILE A 192 -3.80 10.48 7.87
C ILE A 192 -5.32 10.64 7.69
N PHE A 193 -5.86 11.83 7.95
CA PHE A 193 -7.29 12.11 7.77
C PHE A 193 -7.74 11.88 6.32
N ILE A 194 -6.99 12.38 5.34
CA ILE A 194 -7.26 12.17 3.91
C ILE A 194 -7.28 10.67 3.56
N VAL A 195 -6.26 9.92 4.02
CA VAL A 195 -6.18 8.45 3.80
C VAL A 195 -7.39 7.75 4.40
N MET A 196 -7.82 8.12 5.61
CA MET A 196 -9.03 7.57 6.23
C MET A 196 -10.30 7.89 5.42
N CYS A 197 -10.48 9.14 4.99
CA CYS A 197 -11.63 9.53 4.16
C CYS A 197 -11.68 8.74 2.86
N ILE A 198 -10.56 8.62 2.15
CA ILE A 198 -10.44 7.83 0.92
C ILE A 198 -10.73 6.35 1.22
N GLY A 199 -10.21 5.82 2.32
CA GLY A 199 -10.47 4.45 2.78
C GLY A 199 -11.96 4.16 2.97
N ILE A 200 -12.68 5.05 3.66
CA ILE A 200 -14.12 4.93 3.90
C ILE A 200 -14.90 5.01 2.58
N ILE A 201 -14.62 5.99 1.74
CA ILE A 201 -15.28 6.16 0.44
C ILE A 201 -15.06 4.92 -0.43
N SER A 202 -13.81 4.45 -0.50
CA SER A 202 -13.44 3.25 -1.25
C SER A 202 -14.16 2.00 -0.74
N TYR A 203 -14.26 1.83 0.58
CA TYR A 203 -15.02 0.73 1.19
C TYR A 203 -16.52 0.78 0.82
N LEU A 204 -17.14 1.96 0.88
CA LEU A 204 -18.55 2.14 0.52
C LEU A 204 -18.80 1.83 -0.96
N ILE A 205 -17.92 2.30 -1.85
CA ILE A 205 -17.97 2.00 -3.29
C ILE A 205 -17.85 0.48 -3.51
N SER A 206 -16.87 -0.16 -2.87
CA SER A 206 -16.65 -1.61 -2.96
C SER A 206 -17.87 -2.41 -2.50
N CYS A 207 -18.51 -2.01 -1.39
CA CYS A 207 -19.75 -2.64 -0.92
C CYS A 207 -20.91 -2.46 -1.91
N SER A 208 -21.06 -1.28 -2.50
CA SER A 208 -22.10 -0.99 -3.49
C SER A 208 -21.94 -1.83 -4.75
N ILE A 209 -20.70 -1.94 -5.25
CA ILE A 209 -20.37 -2.76 -6.42
C ILE A 209 -20.73 -4.23 -6.18
N CYS A 210 -20.37 -4.80 -5.03
CA CYS A 210 -20.66 -6.20 -4.74
C CYS A 210 -22.16 -6.46 -4.60
N LYS A 211 -22.91 -5.57 -3.94
CA LYS A 211 -24.38 -5.69 -3.84
C LYS A 211 -25.06 -5.73 -5.20
N ASN A 212 -24.60 -4.91 -6.15
CA ASN A 212 -25.19 -4.84 -7.48
C ASN A 212 -24.84 -6.03 -8.39
N LYS A 213 -23.90 -6.90 -7.98
CA LYS A 213 -23.52 -8.12 -8.74
C LYS A 213 -24.30 -9.36 -8.32
N GLU A 214 -24.99 -9.33 -7.18
CA GLU A 214 -25.82 -10.43 -6.69
C GLU A 214 -27.27 -10.36 -7.19
N ILE A 215 -27.64 -9.27 -7.88
CA ILE A 215 -28.92 -9.08 -8.59
C ILE A 215 -28.72 -9.49 -10.05
#